data_AF-A0A2D4J9K8-F1
#
_entry.id   AF-A0A2D4J9K8-F1
#
_cell.length_a   1.000
_cell.length_b   1.000
_cell.length_c   1.000
_cell.angle_alpha   90.00
_cell.angle_beta   90.00
_cell.angle_gamma   90.00
#
_symmetry.space_group_name_H-M   'P 1'
#
loop_
_entity.id
_entity.type
_entity.pdbx_description
1 polymer ?
#
loop_
_entity_poly.entity_id
_entity_poly.type
_entity_poly.pdbx_seq_one_letter_code
_entity_poly.pdbx_strand_id
1 'polypeptide(L)'
;KTIGLIILLKNKVLKTIVSFPKFIPYIMHFFYPDLRQDMLTLQIIRIMENIWQNQGLDLRMLPYGCLSIGDCVGLIEVVRNSHTIMQIQCKGGLKGALQFNSHTLHQWLKDKNKGEMYDPAIDLFTRSCAGYCVATFILGIGDRHNSNIMVKDDGQLFHIDFGHFLDHKKKKFGYKRERVPFVLTQDFLIVISKGAQECTKTREFERFQEMCYKAYLAIRQHANLFINLFSMMLGSGMPELQSFDDIAYIRKTLALDKTEQEALEYFMKQMNDAHHGGWTTKMDWIFHTIKQHALN
;
A
#
# COMPACT_ATOMS: atom_id res chain seq x y z
N LYS A 1 12.57 28.76 12.16
CA LYS A 1 13.31 27.49 11.95
C LYS A 1 12.48 26.62 11.03
N THR A 2 12.71 26.73 9.73
CA THR A 2 11.96 26.04 8.68
C THR A 2 12.59 24.68 8.46
N ILE A 3 11.90 23.61 8.85
CA ILE A 3 12.34 22.23 8.56
C ILE A 3 11.61 21.81 7.28
N GLY A 4 12.23 22.01 6.13
CA GLY A 4 11.79 21.45 4.85
C GLY A 4 12.41 20.07 4.67
N LEU A 5 11.59 19.02 4.70
CA LEU A 5 12.02 17.67 4.36
C LEU A 5 11.84 17.46 2.85
N ILE A 6 12.93 17.49 2.09
CA ILE A 6 12.94 17.17 0.66
C ILE A 6 12.98 15.65 0.52
N ILE A 7 11.90 15.02 0.04
CA ILE A 7 11.92 13.60 -0.37
C ILE A 7 12.27 13.53 -1.86
N LEU A 8 13.54 13.24 -2.12
CA LEU A 8 14.08 12.89 -3.44
C LEU A 8 13.68 11.46 -3.80
N LEU A 9 12.80 11.32 -4.78
CA LEU A 9 12.67 10.14 -5.63
C LEU A 9 12.98 10.61 -7.06
N LYS A 10 13.89 9.90 -7.73
CA LYS A 10 14.76 10.42 -8.80
C LYS A 10 14.08 10.64 -10.15
N ASN A 11 14.70 11.61 -10.85
CA ASN A 11 14.74 11.90 -12.28
C ASN A 11 13.69 12.88 -12.84
N LYS A 12 14.18 14.13 -13.01
CA LYS A 12 13.63 15.24 -13.80
C LYS A 12 12.25 15.78 -13.40
N VAL A 13 12.14 16.32 -12.19
CA VAL A 13 11.05 17.23 -11.83
C VAL A 13 11.56 18.24 -10.81
N LEU A 14 11.44 19.54 -11.09
CA LEU A 14 11.62 20.61 -10.09
C LEU A 14 10.58 20.38 -8.98
N LYS A 15 11.04 19.96 -7.79
CA LYS A 15 10.22 19.71 -6.60
C LYS A 15 10.29 20.93 -5.68
N THR A 16 9.30 21.81 -5.74
CA THR A 16 9.16 22.90 -4.76
C THR A 16 8.15 22.50 -3.71
N ILE A 17 8.58 22.37 -2.46
CA ILE A 17 7.67 22.26 -1.30
C ILE A 17 7.24 23.67 -0.94
N VAL A 18 5.95 23.98 -1.13
CA VAL A 18 5.40 25.28 -0.74
C VAL A 18 4.83 25.15 0.67
N SER A 19 5.43 25.87 1.61
CA SER A 19 4.91 25.98 2.99
C SER A 19 4.08 27.24 3.11
N PHE A 20 2.77 27.09 3.32
CA PHE A 20 1.89 28.19 3.69
C PHE A 20 1.80 28.33 5.23
N PRO A 21 1.60 29.54 5.77
CA PRO A 21 1.50 29.74 7.22
C PRO A 21 0.28 29.01 7.82
N LYS A 22 0.57 28.20 8.86
CA LYS A 22 -0.27 27.67 9.94
C LYS A 22 -1.58 26.91 9.68
N PHE A 23 -2.19 26.91 8.49
CA PHE A 23 -3.51 26.26 8.30
C PHE A 23 -3.67 25.35 7.08
N ILE A 24 -2.64 25.16 6.25
CA ILE A 24 -2.71 24.31 5.06
C ILE A 24 -1.76 23.11 5.25
N PRO A 25 -2.17 21.86 4.96
CA PRO A 25 -1.25 20.73 4.88
C PRO A 25 -0.08 21.08 3.95
N TYR A 26 1.11 20.52 4.19
CA TYR A 26 2.23 20.76 3.27
C TYR A 26 1.86 20.14 1.92
N ILE A 27 1.77 20.98 0.88
CA ILE A 27 1.42 20.55 -0.47
C ILE A 27 2.72 20.41 -1.28
N MET A 28 2.90 19.26 -1.90
CA MET A 28 4.00 19.03 -2.83
C MET A 28 3.48 19.17 -4.26
N HIS A 29 4.09 20.09 -5.01
CA HIS A 29 3.80 20.28 -6.43
C HIS A 29 4.65 19.30 -7.24
N PHE A 30 4.01 18.45 -8.04
CA PHE A 30 4.72 17.54 -8.93
C PHE A 30 4.37 17.80 -10.39
N PHE A 31 5.40 17.77 -11.24
CA PHE A 31 5.27 17.37 -12.64
C PHE A 31 5.33 15.83 -12.70
N TYR A 32 4.32 15.17 -12.14
CA TYR A 32 4.24 13.70 -12.12
C TYR A 32 3.59 13.20 -13.42
N PRO A 33 3.97 12.03 -13.96
CA PRO A 33 3.13 11.39 -14.98
C PRO A 33 1.70 11.23 -14.43
N ASP A 34 0.73 11.89 -15.05
CA ASP A 34 -0.72 11.77 -14.82
C ASP A 34 -1.20 11.29 -13.42
N LEU A 35 -1.55 12.25 -12.55
CA LEU A 35 -2.06 11.97 -11.19
C LEU A 35 -3.52 11.49 -11.13
N ARG A 36 -4.22 11.36 -12.26
CA ARG A 36 -5.63 10.90 -12.28
C ARG A 36 -5.77 9.50 -11.68
N GLN A 37 -4.78 8.65 -11.87
CA GLN A 37 -4.75 7.28 -11.36
C GLN A 37 -4.61 7.23 -9.83
N ASP A 38 -3.69 8.00 -9.27
CA ASP A 38 -3.54 8.17 -7.83
C ASP A 38 -4.81 8.75 -7.20
N MET A 39 -5.37 9.78 -7.83
CA MET A 39 -6.59 10.43 -7.35
C MET A 39 -7.78 9.44 -7.30
N LEU A 40 -7.99 8.67 -8.37
CA LEU A 40 -9.03 7.64 -8.40
C LEU A 40 -8.77 6.56 -7.35
N THR A 41 -7.55 6.04 -7.27
CA THR A 41 -7.21 4.97 -6.32
C THR A 41 -7.43 5.42 -4.87
N LEU A 42 -6.99 6.63 -4.52
CA LEU A 42 -7.21 7.22 -3.20
C LEU A 42 -8.69 7.44 -2.89
N GLN A 43 -9.49 7.85 -3.89
CA GLN A 43 -10.93 7.96 -3.72
C GLN A 43 -11.58 6.58 -3.46
N ILE A 44 -11.16 5.55 -4.19
CA ILE A 44 -11.66 4.19 -3.97
C ILE A 44 -11.26 3.68 -2.57
N ILE A 45 -10.04 3.96 -2.11
CA ILE A 45 -9.60 3.62 -0.75
C ILE A 45 -10.46 4.33 0.32
N ARG A 46 -10.84 5.61 0.12
CA ARG A 46 -11.79 6.31 1.02
C ARG A 46 -13.14 5.59 1.09
N ILE A 47 -13.64 5.12 -0.06
CA ILE A 47 -14.91 4.41 -0.12
C ILE A 47 -14.81 3.05 0.60
N MET A 48 -13.71 2.31 0.41
CA MET A 48 -13.44 1.07 1.14
C MET A 48 -13.40 1.30 2.66
N GLU A 49 -12.69 2.34 3.11
CA GLU A 49 -12.64 2.72 4.53
C GLU A 49 -14.02 3.02 5.11
N ASN A 50 -14.84 3.80 4.41
CA ASN A 50 -16.21 4.09 4.84
C ASN A 50 -17.07 2.82 4.94
N ILE A 51 -16.96 1.89 3.98
CA ILE A 51 -17.66 0.61 4.03
C ILE A 51 -17.24 -0.20 5.26
N TRP A 52 -15.94 -0.32 5.50
CA TRP A 52 -15.43 -1.06 6.66
C TRP A 52 -15.86 -0.44 7.99
N GLN A 53 -15.78 0.89 8.12
CA GLN A 53 -16.22 1.60 9.32
C GLN A 53 -17.72 1.39 9.59
N ASN A 54 -18.57 1.44 8.55
CA ASN A 54 -20.00 1.19 8.68
C ASN A 54 -20.33 -0.25 9.12
N GLN A 55 -19.44 -1.21 8.85
CA GLN A 55 -19.55 -2.59 9.33
C GLN A 55 -18.83 -2.83 10.67
N GLY A 56 -18.40 -1.76 11.37
CA GLY A 56 -17.72 -1.85 12.65
C GLY A 56 -16.25 -2.30 12.56
N LEU A 57 -15.67 -2.29 11.36
CA LEU A 57 -14.28 -2.67 11.11
C LEU A 57 -13.43 -1.42 10.88
N ASP A 58 -12.82 -0.90 11.96
CA ASP A 58 -11.86 0.21 11.84
C ASP A 58 -10.47 -0.32 11.44
N LEU A 59 -10.16 -0.19 10.14
CA LEU A 59 -8.85 -0.53 9.57
C LEU A 59 -7.87 0.64 9.54
N ARG A 60 -8.25 1.84 9.99
CA ARG A 60 -7.34 2.99 10.11
C ARG A 60 -6.59 3.30 8.80
N MET A 61 -7.31 3.43 7.69
CA MET A 61 -6.69 3.73 6.39
C MET A 61 -6.19 5.19 6.36
N LEU A 62 -5.29 5.51 5.44
CA LEU A 62 -4.79 6.87 5.25
C LEU A 62 -4.81 7.26 3.76
N PRO A 63 -5.99 7.57 3.20
CA PRO A 63 -6.12 8.08 1.84
C PRO A 63 -5.81 9.58 1.78
N TYR A 64 -4.52 9.92 1.77
CA TYR A 64 -4.01 11.30 1.68
C TYR A 64 -4.57 12.07 0.47
N GLY A 65 -4.57 13.40 0.56
CA GLY A 65 -5.01 14.29 -0.51
C GLY A 65 -4.16 14.15 -1.77
N CYS A 66 -4.81 13.96 -2.91
CA CYS A 66 -4.18 13.96 -4.23
C CYS A 66 -5.16 14.63 -5.20
N LEU A 67 -4.68 15.61 -5.97
CA LEU A 67 -5.49 16.38 -6.90
C LEU A 67 -4.71 16.61 -8.19
N SER A 68 -5.24 16.16 -9.32
CA SER A 68 -4.77 16.59 -10.64
C SER A 68 -5.39 17.96 -10.95
N ILE A 69 -4.55 18.94 -11.29
CA ILE A 69 -4.98 20.33 -11.59
C ILE A 69 -4.76 20.72 -13.06
N GLY A 70 -4.12 19.84 -13.84
CA GLY A 70 -3.83 20.06 -15.26
C GLY A 70 -3.08 18.88 -15.85
N ASP A 71 -2.68 19.00 -17.11
CA ASP A 71 -1.93 17.96 -17.82
C ASP A 71 -0.57 17.70 -17.14
N CYS A 72 -0.41 16.49 -16.59
CA CYS A 72 0.77 16.07 -15.83
C CYS A 72 1.15 17.03 -14.68
N VAL A 73 0.17 17.76 -14.13
CA VAL A 73 0.35 18.68 -13.01
C VAL A 73 -0.67 18.36 -11.92
N GLY A 74 -0.20 18.29 -10.67
CA GLY A 74 -1.07 18.11 -9.53
C GLY A 74 -0.39 18.29 -8.19
N LEU A 75 -1.20 18.13 -7.15
CA LEU A 75 -0.88 18.38 -5.76
C LEU A 75 -1.03 17.09 -4.97
N ILE A 76 -0.03 16.77 -4.17
CA ILE A 76 -0.08 15.64 -3.22
C ILE A 76 0.13 16.17 -1.81
N GLU A 77 -0.73 15.75 -0.89
CA GLU A 77 -0.63 16.02 0.53
C GLU A 77 0.58 15.28 1.12
N VAL A 78 1.42 16.01 1.85
CA VAL A 78 2.51 15.41 2.61
C VAL A 78 2.01 14.94 3.97
N VAL A 79 2.01 13.63 4.17
CA VAL A 79 1.74 12.99 5.46
C VAL A 79 2.93 13.21 6.40
N ARG A 80 2.72 13.99 7.46
CA ARG A 80 3.78 14.30 8.43
C ARG A 80 4.22 13.07 9.23
N ASN A 81 5.45 13.11 9.73
CA ASN A 81 6.03 12.07 10.59
C ASN A 81 5.94 10.67 9.97
N SER A 82 6.12 10.59 8.65
CA SER A 82 6.06 9.35 7.90
C SER A 82 7.40 9.05 7.23
N HIS A 83 7.71 7.77 7.12
CA HIS A 83 8.94 7.28 6.54
C HIS A 83 8.64 6.10 5.62
N THR A 84 9.33 6.01 4.48
CA THR A 84 9.26 4.79 3.68
C THR A 84 9.93 3.65 4.45
N ILE A 85 9.47 2.40 4.25
CA ILE A 85 10.12 1.22 4.84
C ILE A 85 11.61 1.19 4.46
N MET A 86 11.93 1.59 3.22
CA MET A 86 13.31 1.70 2.73
C MET A 86 14.13 2.68 3.56
N GLN A 87 13.59 3.86 3.88
CA GLN A 87 14.27 4.84 4.73
C GLN A 87 14.52 4.30 6.14
N ILE A 88 13.60 3.49 6.69
CA ILE A 88 13.77 2.87 8.00
C ILE A 88 14.88 1.81 7.97
N GLN A 89 14.90 0.96 6.93
CA GLN A 89 15.88 -0.12 6.77
C GLN A 89 17.29 0.38 6.43
N CYS A 90 17.40 1.48 5.69
CA CYS A 90 18.68 2.05 5.29
C CYS A 90 19.30 3.02 6.32
N LYS A 91 18.80 3.06 7.57
CA LYS A 91 19.42 3.79 8.68
C LYS A 91 20.77 3.15 9.05
N GLY A 92 21.79 3.45 8.24
CA GLY A 92 23.14 2.87 8.29
C GLY A 92 23.95 2.99 7.00
N GLY A 93 23.39 3.58 5.93
CA GLY A 93 24.06 3.72 4.63
C GLY A 93 24.19 2.39 3.88
N LEU A 94 25.19 2.26 3.00
CA LEU A 94 25.41 1.08 2.14
C LEU A 94 25.53 -0.23 2.94
N LYS A 95 26.02 -0.18 4.19
CA LYS A 95 26.10 -1.34 5.09
C LYS A 95 24.73 -1.82 5.60
N GLY A 96 23.78 -0.89 5.83
CA GLY A 96 22.41 -1.23 6.23
C GLY A 96 21.59 -1.82 5.07
N ALA A 97 21.80 -1.35 3.84
CA ALA A 97 21.17 -1.90 2.64
C ALA A 97 21.65 -3.33 2.30
N LEU A 98 22.87 -3.72 2.71
CA LEU A 98 23.37 -5.09 2.55
C LEU A 98 22.95 -6.02 3.69
N GLN A 99 22.50 -5.46 4.81
CA GLN A 99 22.02 -6.18 5.99
C GLN A 99 20.53 -5.93 6.21
N PHE A 100 19.68 -6.26 5.22
CA PHE A 100 18.22 -6.22 5.35
C PHE A 100 17.72 -7.18 6.46
N ASN A 101 17.87 -6.74 7.71
CA ASN A 101 17.37 -7.43 8.89
C ASN A 101 15.88 -7.16 8.99
N SER A 102 15.09 -8.21 8.90
CA SER A 102 13.63 -8.13 8.95
C SER A 102 13.08 -7.59 10.27
N HIS A 103 13.91 -7.52 11.32
CA HIS A 103 13.54 -6.93 12.61
C HIS A 103 13.64 -5.40 12.65
N THR A 104 14.26 -4.76 11.65
CA THR A 104 14.55 -3.31 11.69
C THR A 104 13.29 -2.46 11.82
N LEU A 105 12.22 -2.84 11.11
CA LEU A 105 10.95 -2.13 11.16
C LEU A 105 10.30 -2.22 12.55
N HIS A 106 10.28 -3.41 13.13
CA HIS A 106 9.76 -3.66 14.47
C HIS A 106 10.55 -2.90 15.54
N GLN A 107 11.88 -2.95 15.47
CA GLN A 107 12.73 -2.20 16.40
C GLN A 107 12.50 -0.69 16.27
N TRP A 108 12.37 -0.17 15.05
CA TRP A 108 12.09 1.24 14.82
C TRP A 108 10.76 1.69 15.44
N LEU A 109 9.70 0.90 15.30
CA LEU A 109 8.41 1.18 15.94
C LEU A 109 8.49 1.13 17.47
N LYS A 110 9.23 0.14 18.00
CA LYS A 110 9.46 -0.01 19.45
C LYS A 110 10.26 1.16 20.04
N ASP A 111 11.24 1.68 19.30
CA ASP A 111 12.04 2.83 19.73
C ASP A 111 11.22 4.13 19.73
N LYS A 112 10.30 4.28 18.77
CA LYS A 112 9.39 5.44 18.64
C LYS A 112 8.25 5.42 19.67
N ASN A 113 7.75 4.23 20.02
CA ASN A 113 6.58 4.05 20.86
C ASN A 113 6.93 3.18 22.08
N LYS A 114 7.50 3.81 23.11
CA LYS A 114 7.95 3.13 24.33
C LYS A 114 6.83 3.01 25.37
N GLY A 115 6.91 1.98 26.21
CA GLY A 115 5.96 1.76 27.30
C GLY A 115 4.55 1.49 26.77
N GLU A 116 3.56 2.16 27.37
CA GLU A 116 2.13 1.99 27.06
C GLU A 116 1.75 2.35 25.62
N MET A 117 2.60 3.10 24.90
CA MET A 117 2.37 3.47 23.50
C MET A 117 2.70 2.35 22.50
N TYR A 118 3.44 1.32 22.93
CA TYR A 118 3.86 0.23 22.07
C TYR A 118 2.67 -0.56 21.51
N ASP A 119 1.77 -1.04 22.38
CA ASP A 119 0.65 -1.87 21.97
C ASP A 119 -0.34 -1.13 21.04
N PRO A 120 -0.72 0.13 21.30
CA PRO A 120 -1.50 0.94 20.35
C PRO A 120 -0.83 1.09 18.99
N ALA A 121 0.50 1.27 18.94
CA ALA A 121 1.22 1.42 17.68
C ALA A 121 1.23 0.12 16.87
N ILE A 122 1.40 -1.03 17.52
CA ILE A 122 1.30 -2.34 16.86
C ILE A 122 -0.13 -2.63 16.40
N ASP A 123 -1.15 -2.28 17.19
CA ASP A 123 -2.56 -2.44 16.80
C ASP A 123 -2.89 -1.56 15.58
N LEU A 124 -2.44 -0.31 15.58
CA LEU A 124 -2.61 0.62 14.46
C LEU A 124 -1.90 0.13 13.20
N PHE A 125 -0.67 -0.39 13.33
CA PHE A 125 0.05 -1.03 12.24
C PHE A 125 -0.72 -2.24 11.70
N THR A 126 -1.19 -3.12 12.57
CA THR A 126 -1.87 -4.36 12.18
C THR A 126 -3.17 -4.08 11.43
N ARG A 127 -3.97 -3.13 11.92
CA ARG A 127 -5.23 -2.70 11.28
C ARG A 127 -5.01 -2.08 9.90
N SER A 128 -4.10 -1.10 9.83
CA SER A 128 -3.79 -0.41 8.58
C SER A 128 -3.13 -1.34 7.56
N CYS A 129 -2.23 -2.23 8.01
CA CYS A 129 -1.66 -3.27 7.16
C CYS A 129 -2.75 -4.19 6.60
N ALA A 130 -3.71 -4.65 7.41
CA ALA A 130 -4.79 -5.51 6.94
C ALA A 130 -5.63 -4.83 5.86
N GLY A 131 -6.01 -3.56 6.09
CA GLY A 131 -6.78 -2.78 5.11
C GLY A 131 -6.03 -2.54 3.80
N TYR A 132 -4.75 -2.15 3.84
CA TYR A 132 -3.96 -1.96 2.62
C TYR A 132 -3.67 -3.28 1.89
N CYS A 133 -3.45 -4.39 2.60
CA CYS A 133 -3.29 -5.69 1.96
C CYS A 133 -4.53 -6.11 1.18
N VAL A 134 -5.73 -5.94 1.77
CA VAL A 134 -7.00 -6.25 1.10
C VAL A 134 -7.28 -5.26 -0.04
N ALA A 135 -7.12 -3.95 0.18
CA ALA A 135 -7.35 -2.94 -0.85
C ALA A 135 -6.46 -3.15 -2.07
N THR A 136 -5.16 -3.37 -1.87
CA THR A 136 -4.22 -3.56 -2.97
C THR A 136 -4.42 -4.86 -3.73
N PHE A 137 -4.83 -5.92 -3.03
CA PHE A 137 -5.28 -7.16 -3.66
C PHE A 137 -6.48 -6.91 -4.57
N ILE A 138 -7.57 -6.33 -4.04
CA ILE A 138 -8.82 -6.10 -4.78
C ILE A 138 -8.60 -5.18 -5.98
N LEU A 139 -7.81 -4.12 -5.81
CA LEU A 139 -7.54 -3.13 -6.86
C LEU A 139 -6.42 -3.53 -7.82
N GLY A 140 -5.73 -4.65 -7.57
CA GLY A 140 -4.61 -5.10 -8.41
C GLY A 140 -3.47 -4.08 -8.46
N ILE A 141 -3.17 -3.43 -7.34
CA ILE A 141 -2.11 -2.42 -7.25
C ILE A 141 -0.76 -3.13 -7.20
N GLY A 142 -0.03 -3.06 -8.32
CA GLY A 142 1.28 -3.67 -8.48
C GLY A 142 2.45 -2.82 -7.96
N ASP A 143 3.67 -3.32 -8.18
CA ASP A 143 4.95 -2.69 -7.75
C ASP A 143 5.12 -2.34 -6.28
N ARG A 144 4.42 -3.04 -5.38
CA ARG A 144 4.59 -2.76 -3.97
C ARG A 144 5.97 -3.23 -3.50
N HIS A 145 6.78 -2.27 -3.07
CA HIS A 145 8.11 -2.44 -2.53
C HIS A 145 8.39 -1.39 -1.44
N ASN A 146 9.46 -1.58 -0.67
CA ASN A 146 9.74 -0.80 0.54
C ASN A 146 9.88 0.72 0.35
N SER A 147 10.09 1.22 -0.87
CA SER A 147 10.07 2.67 -1.16
C SER A 147 8.68 3.26 -1.43
N ASN A 148 7.66 2.42 -1.70
CA ASN A 148 6.28 2.85 -2.00
C ASN A 148 5.28 2.43 -0.90
N ILE A 149 5.80 1.97 0.24
CA ILE A 149 5.05 1.71 1.47
C ILE A 149 5.67 2.60 2.55
N MET A 150 4.83 3.35 3.25
CA MET A 150 5.21 4.27 4.30
C MET A 150 4.57 3.88 5.63
N VAL A 151 5.25 4.23 6.71
CA VAL A 151 4.76 4.04 8.08
C VAL A 151 4.95 5.35 8.84
N LYS A 152 3.92 5.77 9.57
CA LYS A 152 3.96 6.91 10.48
C LYS A 152 4.63 6.53 11.79
N ASP A 153 5.16 7.54 12.49
CA ASP A 153 5.76 7.37 13.82
C ASP A 153 4.81 6.68 14.82
N ASP A 154 3.49 6.84 14.68
CA ASP A 154 2.46 6.21 15.51
C ASP A 154 2.13 4.75 15.14
N GLY A 155 2.73 4.21 14.07
CA GLY A 155 2.49 2.84 13.60
C GLY A 155 1.55 2.73 12.40
N GLN A 156 0.87 3.79 11.97
CA GLN A 156 -0.05 3.70 10.83
C GLN A 156 0.69 3.47 9.51
N LEU A 157 0.39 2.36 8.84
CA LEU A 157 0.92 1.99 7.53
C LEU A 157 0.04 2.55 6.41
N PHE A 158 0.67 3.04 5.33
CA PHE A 158 -0.06 3.45 4.13
C PHE A 158 0.79 3.30 2.86
N HIS A 159 0.11 3.11 1.73
CA HIS A 159 0.75 2.97 0.42
C HIS A 159 0.77 4.32 -0.30
N ILE A 160 1.81 4.55 -1.09
CA ILE A 160 1.95 5.74 -1.96
C ILE A 160 2.24 5.30 -3.40
N ASP A 161 2.13 6.22 -4.35
CA ASP A 161 2.43 5.98 -5.77
C ASP A 161 1.60 4.83 -6.34
N PHE A 162 0.37 5.14 -6.74
CA PHE A 162 -0.61 4.20 -7.29
C PHE A 162 -0.65 4.21 -8.82
N GLY A 163 0.44 4.64 -9.46
CA GLY A 163 0.50 4.88 -10.91
C GLY A 163 0.29 3.66 -11.82
N HIS A 164 -0.12 2.49 -11.29
CA HIS A 164 -0.62 1.34 -12.05
C HIS A 164 -1.56 0.50 -11.16
N PHE A 165 -2.81 0.32 -11.59
CA PHE A 165 -3.84 -0.50 -10.92
C PHE A 165 -4.52 -1.44 -11.94
N LEU A 166 -5.38 -2.37 -11.48
CA LEU A 166 -6.04 -3.43 -12.27
C LEU A 166 -5.08 -4.38 -13.01
N ASP A 167 -3.90 -4.65 -12.44
CA ASP A 167 -2.87 -5.52 -13.05
C ASP A 167 -2.42 -5.04 -14.45
N HIS A 168 -2.59 -3.76 -14.76
CA HIS A 168 -2.21 -3.15 -16.04
C HIS A 168 -0.68 -2.96 -16.18
N LYS A 169 0.13 -3.69 -15.40
CA LYS A 169 1.58 -3.67 -15.53
C LYS A 169 2.00 -4.34 -16.82
N LYS A 170 2.06 -3.52 -17.88
CA LYS A 170 2.79 -3.67 -19.14
C LYS A 170 3.04 -5.14 -19.50
N LYS A 171 2.27 -5.66 -20.46
CA LYS A 171 2.71 -6.67 -21.44
C LYS A 171 3.99 -6.18 -22.15
N LYS A 172 5.10 -5.98 -21.43
CA LYS A 172 6.40 -5.73 -22.00
C LYS A 172 6.96 -7.11 -22.32
N PHE A 173 6.92 -7.48 -23.60
CA PHE A 173 7.37 -8.76 -24.15
C PHE A 173 6.46 -9.99 -23.96
N GLY A 174 5.14 -9.82 -23.84
CA GLY A 174 4.19 -10.95 -23.93
C GLY A 174 4.14 -11.92 -22.74
N TYR A 175 5.00 -11.75 -21.73
CA TYR A 175 4.98 -12.55 -20.50
C TYR A 175 4.28 -11.78 -19.36
N LYS A 176 3.22 -12.39 -18.79
CA LYS A 176 2.64 -11.94 -17.52
C LYS A 176 3.64 -12.25 -16.41
N ARG A 177 4.23 -11.22 -15.80
CA ARG A 177 4.89 -11.39 -14.51
C ARG A 177 3.78 -11.49 -13.47
N GLU A 178 3.36 -12.72 -13.15
CA GLU A 178 2.54 -12.98 -11.96
C GLU A 178 3.37 -12.52 -10.76
N ARG A 179 3.08 -11.31 -10.27
CA ARG A 179 3.50 -10.91 -8.93
C ARG A 179 2.41 -11.30 -7.97
N VAL A 180 2.86 -11.83 -6.84
CA VAL A 180 2.04 -12.21 -5.70
C VAL A 180 1.03 -11.08 -5.42
N PRO A 181 -0.29 -11.34 -5.53
CA PRO A 181 -1.31 -10.29 -5.49
C PRO A 181 -1.53 -9.73 -4.09
N PHE A 182 -0.91 -10.33 -3.07
CA PHE A 182 -1.01 -9.92 -1.68
C PHE A 182 0.40 -9.64 -1.12
N VAL A 183 0.61 -8.44 -0.58
CA VAL A 183 1.95 -7.98 -0.17
C VAL A 183 2.07 -8.11 1.34
N LEU A 184 2.44 -9.31 1.79
CA LEU A 184 2.68 -9.59 3.20
C LEU A 184 4.13 -10.08 3.36
N THR A 185 4.97 -9.24 3.93
CA THR A 185 6.39 -9.53 4.02
C THR A 185 6.79 -9.92 5.42
N GLN A 186 7.94 -10.59 5.55
CA GLN A 186 8.45 -11.03 6.85
C GLN A 186 8.59 -9.85 7.82
N ASP A 187 8.94 -8.68 7.31
CA ASP A 187 9.12 -7.46 8.10
C ASP A 187 7.79 -7.05 8.76
N PHE A 188 6.67 -7.19 8.06
CA PHE A 188 5.33 -6.89 8.59
C PHE A 188 4.87 -7.98 9.56
N LEU A 189 5.15 -9.24 9.26
CA LEU A 189 4.83 -10.37 10.15
C LEU A 189 5.52 -10.24 11.51
N ILE A 190 6.79 -9.82 11.53
CA ILE A 190 7.53 -9.59 12.78
C ILE A 190 6.88 -8.47 13.59
N VAL A 191 6.42 -7.39 12.95
CA VAL A 191 5.71 -6.30 13.65
C VAL A 191 4.38 -6.81 14.23
N ILE A 192 3.55 -7.47 13.41
CA ILE A 192 2.24 -8.00 13.80
C ILE A 192 2.37 -8.97 14.97
N SER A 193 3.34 -9.89 14.89
CA SER A 193 3.63 -10.90 15.93
C SER A 193 4.44 -10.37 17.11
N LYS A 194 4.61 -9.04 17.23
CA LYS A 194 5.36 -8.39 18.32
C LYS A 194 6.79 -8.89 18.50
N GLY A 195 7.43 -9.36 17.43
CA GLY A 195 8.79 -9.89 17.44
C GLY A 195 8.91 -11.39 17.73
N ALA A 196 7.82 -12.15 17.66
CA ALA A 196 7.87 -13.60 17.86
C ALA A 196 8.70 -14.31 16.78
N GLN A 197 9.39 -15.39 17.16
CA GLN A 197 10.19 -16.20 16.23
C GLN A 197 9.30 -16.96 15.23
N GLU A 198 8.21 -17.56 15.70
CA GLU A 198 7.19 -18.21 14.85
C GLU A 198 6.02 -17.26 14.60
N CYS A 199 6.19 -16.29 13.69
CA CYS A 199 5.19 -15.23 13.48
C CYS A 199 3.79 -15.75 13.09
N THR A 200 3.71 -16.89 12.39
CA THR A 200 2.44 -17.43 11.86
C THR A 200 1.60 -18.23 12.84
N LYS A 201 2.17 -18.68 13.96
CA LYS A 201 1.45 -19.41 15.01
C LYS A 201 1.16 -18.51 16.21
N THR A 202 0.86 -17.24 15.94
CA THR A 202 0.55 -16.24 16.97
C THR A 202 -0.91 -15.84 16.90
N ARG A 203 -1.51 -15.55 18.06
CA ARG A 203 -2.88 -15.05 18.16
C ARG A 203 -3.02 -13.69 17.45
N GLU A 204 -1.95 -12.91 17.44
CA GLU A 204 -1.85 -11.64 16.73
C GLU A 204 -1.98 -11.83 15.21
N PHE A 205 -1.33 -12.86 14.66
CA PHE A 205 -1.46 -13.18 13.24
C PHE A 205 -2.84 -13.73 12.90
N GLU A 206 -3.41 -14.61 13.72
CA GLU A 206 -4.80 -15.08 13.55
C GLU A 206 -5.79 -13.90 13.51
N ARG A 207 -5.63 -12.94 14.43
CA ARG A 207 -6.45 -11.71 14.45
C ARG A 207 -6.24 -10.86 13.19
N PHE A 208 -5.02 -10.76 12.69
CA PHE A 208 -4.73 -10.09 11.41
C PHE A 208 -5.43 -10.77 10.23
N GLN A 209 -5.38 -12.09 10.16
CA GLN A 209 -6.07 -12.88 9.13
C GLN A 209 -7.58 -12.66 9.20
N GLU A 210 -8.17 -12.73 10.40
CA GLU A 210 -9.60 -12.49 10.61
C GLU A 210 -10.03 -11.08 10.14
N MET A 211 -9.22 -10.05 10.42
CA MET A 211 -9.47 -8.70 9.90
C MET A 211 -9.43 -8.65 8.37
N CYS A 212 -8.47 -9.34 7.74
CA CYS A 212 -8.38 -9.41 6.28
C CYS A 212 -9.61 -10.11 5.67
N TYR A 213 -10.07 -11.21 6.29
CA TYR A 213 -11.25 -11.95 5.84
C TYR A 213 -12.52 -11.11 5.91
N LYS A 214 -12.76 -10.47 7.06
CA LYS A 214 -13.90 -9.57 7.26
C LYS A 214 -13.86 -8.39 6.28
N ALA A 215 -12.69 -7.79 6.10
CA ALA A 215 -12.51 -6.69 5.15
C ALA A 215 -12.81 -7.11 3.71
N TYR A 216 -12.31 -8.28 3.27
CA TYR A 216 -12.55 -8.79 1.92
C TYR A 216 -14.04 -9.06 1.67
N LEU A 217 -14.71 -9.74 2.60
CA LEU A 217 -16.14 -10.04 2.49
C LEU A 217 -17.00 -8.78 2.50
N ALA A 218 -16.65 -7.80 3.34
CA ALA A 218 -17.31 -6.49 3.36
C ALA A 218 -17.28 -5.82 1.98
N ILE A 219 -16.10 -5.75 1.34
CA ILE A 219 -15.99 -5.15 0.00
C ILE A 219 -16.76 -5.97 -1.04
N ARG A 220 -16.73 -7.30 -0.95
CA ARG A 220 -17.44 -8.19 -1.86
C ARG A 220 -18.96 -7.94 -1.87
N GLN A 221 -19.56 -7.68 -0.71
CA GLN A 221 -20.99 -7.34 -0.60
C GLN A 221 -21.35 -6.04 -1.34
N HIS A 222 -20.37 -5.14 -1.51
CA HIS A 222 -20.54 -3.87 -2.21
C HIS A 222 -19.91 -3.86 -3.61
N ALA A 223 -19.60 -5.02 -4.20
CA ALA A 223 -18.89 -5.11 -5.48
C ALA A 223 -19.51 -4.29 -6.62
N ASN A 224 -20.84 -4.26 -6.71
CA ASN A 224 -21.56 -3.51 -7.74
C ASN A 224 -21.25 -2.00 -7.69
N LEU A 225 -21.04 -1.43 -6.50
CA LEU A 225 -20.63 -0.03 -6.35
C LEU A 225 -19.29 0.21 -7.05
N PHE A 226 -18.28 -0.63 -6.76
CA PHE A 226 -16.95 -0.50 -7.37
C PHE A 226 -17.02 -0.69 -8.88
N ILE A 227 -17.73 -1.72 -9.37
CA ILE A 227 -17.91 -1.97 -10.80
C ILE A 227 -18.52 -0.74 -11.50
N ASN A 228 -19.56 -0.13 -10.92
CA ASN A 228 -20.21 1.05 -11.48
C ASN A 228 -19.28 2.28 -11.45
N LEU A 229 -18.55 2.51 -10.36
CA LEU A 229 -17.57 3.59 -10.25
C LEU A 229 -16.48 3.48 -11.32
N PHE A 230 -15.89 2.29 -11.51
CA PHE A 230 -14.90 2.07 -12.56
C PHE A 230 -15.51 2.18 -13.97
N SER A 231 -16.76 1.74 -14.16
CA SER A 231 -17.46 1.86 -15.45
C SER A 231 -17.65 3.31 -15.86
N MET A 232 -17.99 4.19 -14.92
CA MET A 232 -18.11 5.64 -15.17
C MET A 232 -16.77 6.29 -15.52
N MET A 233 -15.65 5.70 -15.11
CA MET A 233 -14.31 6.22 -15.35
C MET A 233 -13.69 5.79 -16.69
N LEU A 234 -14.33 4.90 -17.46
CA LEU A 234 -13.84 4.48 -18.78
C LEU A 234 -13.64 5.65 -19.76
N GLY A 235 -14.50 6.67 -19.69
CA GLY A 235 -14.42 7.87 -20.53
C GLY A 235 -13.31 8.86 -20.12
N SER A 236 -12.58 8.60 -19.03
CA SER A 236 -11.59 9.55 -18.49
C SER A 236 -10.26 9.57 -19.25
N GLY A 237 -10.04 8.62 -20.18
CA GLY A 237 -8.81 8.52 -20.95
C GLY A 237 -7.59 8.08 -20.14
N MET A 238 -7.80 7.32 -19.05
CA MET A 238 -6.70 6.67 -18.32
C MET A 238 -6.23 5.42 -19.08
N PRO A 239 -4.91 5.22 -19.25
CA PRO A 239 -4.37 4.04 -19.95
C PRO A 239 -4.78 2.69 -19.38
N GLU A 240 -4.99 2.61 -18.06
CA GLU A 240 -5.27 1.40 -17.29
C GLU A 240 -6.76 1.02 -17.27
N LEU A 241 -7.62 1.89 -17.79
CA LEU A 241 -9.07 1.74 -17.72
C LEU A 241 -9.69 2.20 -19.04
N GLN A 242 -9.62 1.33 -20.05
CA GLN A 242 -10.07 1.61 -21.41
C GLN A 242 -11.28 0.77 -21.82
N SER A 243 -11.51 -0.35 -21.14
CA SER A 243 -12.53 -1.32 -21.52
C SER A 243 -13.17 -2.01 -20.32
N PHE A 244 -14.33 -2.66 -20.55
CA PHE A 244 -14.96 -3.51 -19.54
C PHE A 244 -14.11 -4.73 -19.16
N ASP A 245 -13.16 -5.15 -20.01
CA ASP A 245 -12.23 -6.22 -19.69
C ASP A 245 -11.28 -5.83 -18.54
N ASP A 246 -10.94 -4.55 -18.42
CA ASP A 246 -10.13 -4.03 -17.30
C ASP A 246 -10.91 -4.13 -15.98
N ILE A 247 -12.22 -3.85 -16.02
CA ILE A 247 -13.14 -3.94 -14.87
C ILE A 247 -13.41 -5.41 -14.49
N ALA A 248 -13.32 -6.34 -15.44
CA ALA A 248 -13.48 -7.76 -15.19
C ALA A 248 -12.44 -8.30 -14.19
N TYR A 249 -11.29 -7.62 -14.04
CA TYR A 249 -10.33 -7.90 -12.97
C TYR A 249 -10.98 -7.90 -11.59
N ILE A 250 -11.76 -6.87 -11.27
CA ILE A 250 -12.43 -6.73 -9.96
C ILE A 250 -13.42 -7.88 -9.73
N ARG A 251 -14.16 -8.25 -10.78
CA ARG A 251 -15.12 -9.38 -10.72
C ARG A 251 -14.42 -10.69 -10.40
N LYS A 252 -13.26 -10.92 -11.02
CA LYS A 252 -12.42 -12.11 -10.78
C LYS A 252 -11.83 -12.08 -9.36
N THR A 253 -11.27 -10.96 -8.95
CA THR A 253 -10.59 -10.82 -7.65
C THR A 253 -11.55 -10.91 -6.47
N LEU A 254 -12.80 -10.47 -6.63
CA LEU A 254 -13.86 -10.64 -5.63
C LEU A 254 -14.61 -11.98 -5.75
N ALA A 255 -14.23 -12.84 -6.70
CA ALA A 255 -14.87 -14.13 -6.98
C ALA A 255 -16.40 -14.05 -6.98
N LEU A 256 -16.94 -13.12 -7.79
CA LEU A 256 -18.39 -12.84 -7.82
C LEU A 256 -19.23 -13.96 -8.45
N ASP A 257 -18.60 -14.85 -9.20
CA ASP A 257 -19.19 -16.07 -9.76
C ASP A 257 -19.31 -17.21 -8.75
N LYS A 258 -18.72 -17.05 -7.56
CA LYS A 258 -18.68 -18.08 -6.51
C LYS A 258 -19.60 -17.78 -5.33
N THR A 259 -19.83 -18.76 -4.49
CA THR A 259 -20.47 -18.54 -3.18
C THR A 259 -19.56 -17.74 -2.25
N GLU A 260 -20.13 -17.18 -1.17
CA GLU A 260 -19.34 -16.43 -0.18
C GLU A 260 -18.23 -17.29 0.45
N GLN A 261 -18.53 -18.56 0.75
CA GLN A 261 -17.58 -19.50 1.33
C GLN A 261 -16.43 -19.80 0.35
N GLU A 262 -16.75 -20.13 -0.91
CA GLU A 262 -15.72 -20.41 -1.93
C GLU A 262 -14.88 -19.16 -2.25
N ALA A 263 -15.47 -17.96 -2.18
CA ALA A 263 -14.76 -16.70 -2.35
C ALA A 263 -13.79 -16.44 -1.19
N LEU A 264 -14.18 -16.79 0.04
CA LEU A 264 -13.31 -16.72 1.21
C LEU A 264 -12.17 -17.73 1.11
N GLU A 265 -12.45 -18.98 0.75
CA GLU A 265 -11.42 -20.02 0.52
C GLU A 265 -10.42 -19.60 -0.56
N TYR A 266 -10.91 -18.99 -1.64
CA TYR A 266 -10.07 -18.39 -2.67
C TYR A 266 -9.13 -17.32 -2.07
N PHE A 267 -9.67 -16.37 -1.31
CA PHE A 267 -8.87 -15.30 -0.71
C PHE A 267 -7.85 -15.84 0.31
N MET A 268 -8.25 -16.79 1.16
CA MET A 268 -7.37 -17.47 2.11
C MET A 268 -6.19 -18.13 1.41
N LYS A 269 -6.44 -18.80 0.28
CA LYS A 269 -5.37 -19.40 -0.54
C LYS A 269 -4.41 -18.33 -1.06
N GLN A 270 -4.92 -17.22 -1.62
CA GLN A 270 -4.07 -16.14 -2.13
C GLN A 270 -3.19 -15.52 -1.02
N MET A 271 -3.73 -15.36 0.19
CA MET A 271 -2.99 -14.84 1.33
C MET A 271 -1.92 -15.84 1.82
N ASN A 272 -2.23 -17.13 1.84
CA ASN A 272 -1.28 -18.18 2.23
C ASN A 272 -0.16 -18.36 1.18
N ASP A 273 -0.49 -18.28 -0.10
CA ASP A 273 0.50 -18.36 -1.18
C ASP A 273 1.46 -17.15 -1.11
N ALA A 274 0.95 -15.98 -0.74
CA ALA A 274 1.77 -14.79 -0.54
C ALA A 274 2.76 -14.91 0.62
N HIS A 275 2.36 -15.59 1.69
CA HIS A 275 3.26 -15.91 2.80
C HIS A 275 4.47 -16.74 2.34
N HIS A 276 4.26 -17.76 1.50
CA HIS A 276 5.32 -18.65 1.02
C HIS A 276 6.20 -17.99 -0.06
N GLY A 277 5.65 -17.03 -0.82
CA GLY A 277 6.37 -16.21 -1.80
C GLY A 277 7.19 -15.04 -1.23
N GLY A 278 7.24 -14.87 0.10
CA GLY A 278 7.93 -13.73 0.73
C GLY A 278 9.43 -13.63 0.39
N TRP A 279 10.10 -14.77 0.15
CA TRP A 279 11.52 -14.81 -0.22
C TRP A 279 11.81 -14.28 -1.64
N THR A 280 10.98 -14.63 -2.63
CA THR A 280 11.13 -14.13 -4.01
C THR A 280 10.79 -12.64 -4.09
N THR A 281 9.80 -12.19 -3.32
CA THR A 281 9.43 -10.78 -3.20
C THR A 281 10.56 -9.94 -2.59
N LYS A 282 11.23 -10.45 -1.55
CA LYS A 282 12.39 -9.77 -0.92
C LYS A 282 13.60 -9.69 -1.86
N MET A 283 13.87 -10.73 -2.65
CA MET A 283 14.93 -10.71 -3.66
C MET A 283 14.64 -9.70 -4.78
N ASP A 284 13.40 -9.66 -5.28
CA ASP A 284 12.94 -8.65 -6.23
C ASP A 284 13.16 -7.22 -5.70
N TRP A 285 12.92 -7.00 -4.40
CA TRP A 285 13.17 -5.71 -3.74
C TRP A 285 14.65 -5.36 -3.67
N ILE A 286 15.52 -6.34 -3.38
CA ILE A 286 16.98 -6.14 -3.39
C ILE A 286 17.45 -5.72 -4.78
N PHE A 287 16.99 -6.39 -5.84
CA PHE A 287 17.34 -6.03 -7.22
C PHE A 287 16.88 -4.61 -7.59
N HIS A 288 15.66 -4.22 -7.19
CA HIS A 288 15.19 -2.84 -7.39
C HIS A 288 16.01 -1.82 -6.61
N THR A 289 16.42 -2.15 -5.39
CA THR A 289 17.26 -1.28 -4.53
C THR A 289 18.66 -1.10 -5.12
N ILE A 290 19.29 -2.19 -5.57
CA ILE A 290 20.60 -2.15 -6.24
C ILE A 290 20.50 -1.35 -7.53
N LYS A 291 19.42 -1.50 -8.31
CA LYS A 291 19.21 -0.73 -9.54
C LYS A 291 19.01 0.76 -9.25
N GLN A 292 18.33 1.13 -8.16
CA GLN A 292 18.22 2.53 -7.72
C GLN A 292 19.57 3.12 -7.32
N HIS A 293 20.42 2.34 -6.65
CA HIS A 293 21.79 2.76 -6.29
C HIS A 293 22.76 2.80 -7.47
N ALA A 294 22.66 1.89 -8.43
CA ALA A 294 23.56 1.86 -9.61
C ALA A 294 23.28 3.00 -10.61
N LEU A 295 22.08 3.58 -10.57
CA LEU A 295 21.68 4.69 -11.43
C LEU A 295 21.99 6.06 -10.82
N ASN A 296 22.72 6.15 -9.70
CA ASN A 296 23.03 7.43 -9.06
C ASN A 296 24.35 7.50 -8.35
#